data_AF-A0ABD5WHC3-F1
#
_entry.id   AF-A0ABD5WHC3-F1
#
_cell.length_a   1.000
_cell.length_b   1.000
_cell.length_c   1.000
_cell.angle_alpha   90.00
_cell.angle_beta   90.00
_cell.angle_gamma   90.00
#
_symmetry.space_group_name_H-M   'P 1'
#
loop_
_entity.id
_entity.type
_entity.pdbx_description
1 polymer ?
#
loop_
_entity_poly.entity_id
_entity_poly.type
_entity_poly.pdbx_seq_one_letter_code
_entity_poly.pdbx_strand_id
1 'polypeptide(L)'
;MQDSEEVKLDGKFAIAFIEAVADVSPAFEDRARTFLEENGISEPSADEAYPADAFVNAFEQITDEIGSTTTRKIGIRVIETVDWPPGIDSVESGFDVLNETHAEVYGDAPESIIGRYRFEKTGDREARGAVTENFPYPRACIEGLFEGMLEEFTSDSVFPNVSETDARDDEKYAFELSW
;
A
#
# COMPACT_ATOMS: atom_id res chain seq x y z
N MET A 1 6.56 32.36 6.16
CA MET A 1 5.61 31.24 6.00
C MET A 1 6.13 30.48 4.82
N GLN A 2 6.80 29.36 5.08
CA GLN A 2 7.19 28.46 4.02
C GLN A 2 5.88 27.80 3.60
N ASP A 3 5.48 27.96 2.34
CA ASP A 3 4.39 27.17 1.76
C ASP A 3 4.77 25.71 2.02
N SER A 4 4.05 25.04 2.93
CA SER A 4 4.07 23.59 2.96
C SER A 4 3.40 23.18 1.67
N GLU A 5 4.19 22.83 0.64
CA GLU A 5 3.63 22.29 -0.59
C GLU A 5 2.74 21.11 -0.23
N GLU A 6 1.49 21.19 -0.65
CA GLU A 6 0.51 20.11 -0.47
C GLU A 6 1.07 18.86 -1.14
N VAL A 7 1.21 17.77 -0.38
CA VAL A 7 1.69 16.48 -0.90
C VAL A 7 0.67 16.00 -1.93
N LYS A 8 1.17 15.63 -3.10
CA LYS A 8 0.33 15.15 -4.21
C LYS A 8 0.50 13.66 -4.40
N LEU A 9 -0.51 13.04 -4.97
CA LEU A 9 -0.59 11.63 -5.31
C LEU A 9 -0.86 11.49 -6.82
N ASP A 10 -0.08 10.66 -7.50
CA ASP A 10 -0.28 10.32 -8.91
C ASP A 10 -1.67 9.71 -9.12
N GLY A 11 -2.45 10.27 -10.04
CA GLY A 11 -3.79 9.81 -10.37
C GLY A 11 -3.87 8.36 -10.84
N LYS A 12 -2.78 7.79 -11.38
CA LYS A 12 -2.69 6.34 -11.67
C LYS A 12 -2.92 5.50 -10.42
N PHE A 13 -2.43 5.96 -9.27
CA PHE A 13 -2.62 5.24 -8.02
C PHE A 13 -4.07 5.29 -7.56
N ALA A 14 -4.75 6.42 -7.76
CA ALA A 14 -6.19 6.52 -7.49
C ALA A 14 -7.03 5.60 -8.39
N ILE A 15 -6.65 5.47 -9.66
CA ILE A 15 -7.29 4.54 -10.61
C ILE A 15 -7.05 3.09 -10.18
N ALA A 16 -5.79 2.70 -9.94
CA ALA A 16 -5.42 1.36 -9.51
C ALA A 16 -6.13 0.94 -8.22
N PHE A 17 -6.33 1.89 -7.30
CA PHE A 17 -7.12 1.66 -6.09
C PHE A 17 -8.59 1.32 -6.39
N ILE A 18 -9.25 2.07 -7.27
CA ILE A 18 -10.64 1.78 -7.67
C ILE A 18 -10.73 0.40 -8.31
N GLU A 19 -9.78 0.06 -9.18
CA GLU A 19 -9.71 -1.25 -9.84
C GLU A 19 -9.52 -2.38 -8.82
N ALA A 20 -8.63 -2.21 -7.84
CA ALA A 20 -8.43 -3.19 -6.76
C ALA A 20 -9.70 -3.37 -5.90
N VAL A 21 -10.42 -2.28 -5.59
CA VAL A 21 -11.72 -2.37 -4.89
C VAL A 21 -12.75 -3.11 -5.74
N ALA A 22 -12.85 -2.79 -7.03
CA ALA A 22 -13.79 -3.40 -7.96
C ALA A 22 -13.53 -4.90 -8.13
N ASP A 23 -12.26 -5.31 -8.23
CA ASP A 23 -11.86 -6.72 -8.35
C ASP A 23 -12.21 -7.53 -7.09
N VAL A 24 -11.93 -6.97 -5.90
CA VAL A 24 -12.17 -7.65 -4.63
C VAL A 24 -13.66 -7.66 -4.27
N SER A 25 -14.36 -6.56 -4.54
CA SER A 25 -15.77 -6.39 -4.21
C SER A 25 -16.47 -5.42 -5.18
N PRO A 26 -16.98 -5.93 -6.32
CA PRO A 26 -17.60 -5.10 -7.35
C PRO A 26 -18.74 -4.20 -6.85
N ALA A 27 -19.42 -4.62 -5.78
CA ALA A 27 -20.51 -3.85 -5.16
C ALA A 27 -20.05 -2.53 -4.52
N PHE A 28 -18.75 -2.36 -4.29
CA PHE A 28 -18.18 -1.17 -3.64
C PHE A 28 -17.40 -0.26 -4.61
N GLU A 29 -17.32 -0.59 -5.90
CA GLU A 29 -16.66 0.28 -6.88
C GLU A 29 -17.30 1.67 -6.92
N ASP A 30 -18.62 1.73 -7.11
CA ASP A 30 -19.38 2.99 -7.12
C ASP A 30 -19.20 3.77 -5.81
N ARG A 31 -19.04 3.04 -4.70
CA ARG A 31 -18.84 3.64 -3.38
C ARG A 31 -17.45 4.25 -3.24
N ALA A 32 -16.41 3.56 -3.70
CA ALA A 32 -15.05 4.10 -3.74
C ALA A 32 -14.98 5.36 -4.61
N ARG A 33 -15.62 5.36 -5.79
CA ARG A 33 -15.73 6.54 -6.66
C ARG A 33 -16.45 7.70 -5.96
N THR A 34 -17.55 7.41 -5.27
CA THR A 34 -18.30 8.42 -4.50
C THR A 34 -17.44 9.06 -3.42
N PHE A 35 -16.71 8.25 -2.63
CA PHE A 35 -15.83 8.80 -1.59
C PHE A 35 -14.68 9.62 -2.17
N LEU A 36 -14.09 9.20 -3.29
CA LEU A 36 -13.08 10.01 -3.98
C LEU A 36 -13.66 11.36 -4.41
N GLU A 37 -14.85 11.38 -5.03
CA GLU A 37 -15.53 12.60 -5.44
C GLU A 37 -15.86 13.52 -4.25
N GLU A 38 -16.35 12.96 -3.13
CA GLU A 38 -16.65 13.70 -1.90
C GLU A 38 -15.41 14.36 -1.29
N ASN A 39 -14.21 13.80 -1.54
CA ASN A 39 -12.93 14.37 -1.12
C ASN A 39 -12.27 15.24 -2.22
N GLY A 40 -12.95 15.48 -3.34
CA GLY A 40 -12.47 16.37 -4.41
C GLY A 40 -11.67 15.69 -5.52
N ILE A 41 -11.70 14.35 -5.60
CA ILE A 41 -11.09 13.55 -6.67
C ILE A 41 -12.21 12.98 -7.55
N SER A 42 -12.75 13.82 -8.43
CA SER A 42 -13.78 13.42 -9.41
C SER A 42 -13.12 12.86 -10.66
N GLU A 43 -13.53 11.66 -11.10
CA GLU A 43 -13.05 11.02 -12.33
C GLU A 43 -11.51 11.05 -12.47
N PRO A 44 -10.76 10.34 -11.61
CA PRO A 44 -9.30 10.43 -11.60
C PRO A 44 -8.68 10.06 -12.94
N SER A 45 -7.66 10.83 -13.34
CA SER A 45 -6.93 10.68 -14.58
C SER A 45 -5.46 10.32 -14.32
N ALA A 46 -4.88 9.49 -15.18
CA ALA A 46 -3.48 9.05 -15.09
C ALA A 46 -2.45 10.17 -15.36
N ASP A 47 -2.87 11.30 -15.91
CA ASP A 47 -2.00 12.45 -16.23
C ASP A 47 -2.12 13.60 -15.20
N GLU A 48 -2.90 13.39 -14.14
CA GLU A 48 -3.14 14.38 -13.10
C GLU A 48 -2.60 13.93 -11.74
N ALA A 49 -2.39 14.89 -10.85
CA ALA A 49 -1.98 14.64 -9.48
C ALA A 49 -2.98 15.29 -8.52
N TYR A 50 -3.34 14.57 -7.47
CA TYR A 50 -4.39 14.95 -6.52
C TYR A 50 -3.82 15.17 -5.13
N PRO A 51 -4.48 15.94 -4.25
CA PRO A 51 -4.05 16.08 -2.86
C PRO A 51 -4.01 14.70 -2.19
N ALA A 52 -2.86 14.32 -1.62
CA ALA A 52 -2.68 13.01 -0.99
C ALA A 52 -3.66 12.81 0.16
N ASP A 53 -3.89 13.84 0.99
CA ASP A 53 -4.84 13.78 2.10
C ASP A 53 -6.26 13.50 1.62
N ALA A 54 -6.67 14.04 0.47
CA ALA A 54 -7.98 13.77 -0.12
C ALA A 54 -8.13 12.28 -0.49
N PHE A 55 -7.10 11.69 -1.08
CA PHE A 55 -7.07 10.27 -1.41
C PHE A 55 -7.08 9.40 -0.15
N VAL A 56 -6.23 9.71 0.83
CA VAL A 56 -6.14 8.95 2.09
C VAL A 56 -7.46 8.98 2.86
N ASN A 57 -8.12 10.14 2.93
CA ASN A 57 -9.43 10.26 3.55
C ASN A 57 -10.50 9.42 2.83
N ALA A 58 -10.46 9.38 1.49
CA ALA A 58 -11.38 8.53 0.71
C ALA A 58 -11.09 7.04 0.95
N PHE A 59 -9.81 6.66 1.00
CA PHE A 59 -9.34 5.30 1.28
C PHE A 59 -9.81 4.84 2.67
N GLU A 60 -9.63 5.66 3.71
CA GLU A 60 -10.10 5.34 5.06
C GLU A 60 -11.60 5.11 5.09
N GLN A 61 -12.39 6.01 4.49
CA GLN A 61 -13.85 5.91 4.44
C GLN A 61 -14.35 4.61 3.79
N ILE A 62 -13.77 4.21 2.65
CA ILE A 62 -14.16 2.96 2.01
C ILE A 62 -13.69 1.74 2.79
N THR A 63 -12.47 1.77 3.36
CA THR A 63 -11.96 0.63 4.15
C THR A 63 -12.72 0.41 5.46
N ASP A 64 -13.24 1.47 6.07
CA ASP A 64 -14.16 1.41 7.20
C ASP A 64 -15.50 0.77 6.82
N GLU A 65 -15.99 1.01 5.59
CA GLU A 65 -17.25 0.47 5.11
C GLU A 65 -17.14 -1.02 4.72
N ILE A 66 -16.08 -1.43 4.03
CA ILE A 66 -15.89 -2.81 3.54
C ILE A 66 -15.27 -3.76 4.58
N GLY A 67 -14.67 -3.21 5.63
CA GLY A 67 -14.06 -3.94 6.74
C GLY A 67 -12.69 -4.56 6.45
N SER A 68 -11.98 -4.92 7.52
CA SER A 68 -10.58 -5.35 7.49
C SER A 68 -10.28 -6.54 6.57
N THR A 69 -11.17 -7.54 6.51
CA THR A 69 -10.97 -8.72 5.65
C THR A 69 -10.90 -8.33 4.17
N THR A 70 -11.76 -7.42 3.73
CA THR A 70 -11.80 -6.95 2.34
C THR A 70 -10.61 -6.01 2.08
N THR A 71 -10.30 -5.14 3.03
CA THR A 71 -9.12 -4.26 3.00
C THR A 71 -7.81 -5.03 2.87
N ARG A 72 -7.67 -6.17 3.54
CA ARG A 72 -6.51 -7.07 3.40
C ARG A 72 -6.38 -7.59 1.97
N LYS A 73 -7.47 -8.04 1.37
CA LYS A 73 -7.48 -8.50 -0.04
C LYS A 73 -7.13 -7.40 -1.03
N ILE A 74 -7.52 -6.15 -0.76
CA ILE A 74 -7.08 -5.01 -1.58
C ILE A 74 -5.56 -4.87 -1.53
N GLY A 75 -4.95 -4.97 -0.34
CA GLY A 75 -3.50 -4.94 -0.19
C GLY A 75 -2.78 -6.02 -1.00
N ILE A 76 -3.29 -7.27 -0.98
CA ILE A 76 -2.77 -8.36 -1.81
C ILE A 76 -2.89 -8.00 -3.29
N ARG A 77 -4.06 -7.53 -3.71
CA ARG A 77 -4.34 -7.19 -5.11
C ARG A 77 -3.44 -6.09 -5.65
N VAL A 78 -3.08 -5.10 -4.82
CA VAL A 78 -2.13 -4.05 -5.21
C VAL A 78 -0.79 -4.65 -5.65
N ILE A 79 -0.26 -5.65 -4.93
CA ILE A 79 1.00 -6.31 -5.31
C ILE A 79 0.89 -7.04 -6.65
N GLU A 80 -0.22 -7.75 -6.88
CA GLU A 80 -0.46 -8.46 -8.15
C GLU A 80 -0.51 -7.52 -9.36
N THR A 81 -0.74 -6.22 -9.15
CA THR A 81 -0.76 -5.19 -10.20
C THR A 81 0.57 -4.46 -10.38
N VAL A 82 1.57 -4.72 -9.54
CA VAL A 82 2.89 -4.09 -9.66
C VAL A 82 3.62 -4.68 -10.86
N ASP A 83 4.05 -3.82 -11.77
CA ASP A 83 4.92 -4.20 -12.90
C ASP A 83 6.37 -4.40 -12.41
N TRP A 84 6.71 -5.64 -12.04
CA TRP A 84 8.04 -5.97 -11.56
C TRP A 84 9.12 -5.84 -12.65
N PRO A 85 10.19 -5.06 -12.40
CA PRO A 85 11.32 -4.97 -13.33
C PRO A 85 11.98 -6.33 -13.60
N PRO A 86 12.54 -6.55 -14.80
CA PRO A 86 13.25 -7.80 -15.09
C PRO A 86 14.42 -8.02 -14.11
N GLY A 87 14.49 -9.21 -13.51
CA GLY A 87 15.58 -9.61 -12.61
C GLY A 87 15.28 -9.41 -11.12
N ILE A 88 14.08 -8.95 -10.77
CA ILE A 88 13.58 -8.98 -9.38
C ILE A 88 13.02 -10.38 -9.13
N ASP A 89 13.67 -11.15 -8.25
CA ASP A 89 13.34 -12.56 -7.99
C ASP A 89 13.34 -12.94 -6.51
N SER A 90 13.37 -11.93 -5.63
CA SER A 90 13.37 -12.13 -4.18
C SER A 90 12.48 -11.12 -3.47
N VAL A 91 11.97 -11.52 -2.30
CA VAL A 91 11.17 -10.66 -1.41
C VAL A 91 11.92 -9.36 -1.07
N GLU A 92 13.22 -9.45 -0.80
CA GLU A 92 14.06 -8.29 -0.45
C GLU A 92 14.12 -7.28 -1.60
N SER A 93 14.50 -7.74 -2.80
CA SER A 93 14.54 -6.88 -3.99
C SER A 93 13.15 -6.35 -4.38
N GLY A 94 12.09 -7.09 -4.10
CA GLY A 94 10.72 -6.65 -4.33
C GLY A 94 10.33 -5.49 -3.40
N PHE A 95 10.74 -5.53 -2.12
CA PHE A 95 10.50 -4.43 -1.18
C PHE A 95 11.26 -3.15 -1.54
N ASP A 96 12.44 -3.27 -2.16
CA ASP A 96 13.16 -2.11 -2.69
C ASP A 96 12.36 -1.42 -3.80
N VAL A 97 11.89 -2.20 -4.78
CA VAL A 97 11.03 -1.69 -5.86
C VAL A 97 9.73 -1.11 -5.32
N LEU A 98 9.10 -1.75 -4.33
CA LEU A 98 7.88 -1.23 -3.72
C LEU A 98 8.10 0.12 -3.02
N ASN A 99 9.23 0.29 -2.32
CA ASN A 99 9.59 1.57 -1.72
C ASN A 99 9.84 2.66 -2.77
N GLU A 100 10.47 2.32 -3.89
CA GLU A 100 10.65 3.22 -5.04
C GLU A 100 9.30 3.63 -5.63
N THR A 101 8.42 2.66 -5.93
CA THR A 101 7.06 2.91 -6.45
C THR A 101 6.24 3.77 -5.49
N HIS A 102 6.30 3.51 -4.17
CA HIS A 102 5.61 4.34 -3.17
C HIS A 102 6.11 5.77 -3.20
N ALA A 103 7.43 6.00 -3.26
CA ALA A 103 7.98 7.34 -3.36
C ALA A 103 7.54 8.04 -4.66
N GLU A 104 7.57 7.33 -5.79
CA GLU A 104 7.14 7.87 -7.10
C GLU A 104 5.68 8.33 -7.10
N VAL A 105 4.78 7.56 -6.47
CA VAL A 105 3.36 7.91 -6.32
C VAL A 105 3.18 9.28 -5.65
N TYR A 106 4.07 9.65 -4.73
CA TYR A 106 4.01 10.91 -3.99
C TYR A 106 4.98 11.99 -4.48
N GLY A 107 5.73 11.73 -5.55
CA GLY A 107 6.67 12.66 -6.15
C GLY A 107 7.79 13.13 -5.19
N ASP A 108 8.00 14.44 -5.08
CA ASP A 108 9.06 15.03 -4.26
C ASP A 108 8.72 15.08 -2.75
N ALA A 109 7.63 14.45 -2.31
CA ALA A 109 7.23 14.46 -0.92
C ALA A 109 8.28 13.75 -0.05
N PRO A 110 8.71 14.36 1.08
CA PRO A 110 9.70 13.74 1.94
C PRO A 110 9.13 12.48 2.60
N GLU A 111 9.95 11.45 2.69
CA GLU A 111 9.60 10.18 3.36
C GLU A 111 9.09 10.39 4.80
N SER A 112 9.56 11.43 5.49
CA SER A 112 9.06 11.79 6.82
C SER A 112 7.58 12.16 6.85
N ILE A 113 6.93 12.40 5.70
CA ILE A 113 5.51 12.74 5.60
C ILE A 113 4.69 11.56 5.07
N ILE A 114 5.20 10.84 4.05
CA ILE A 114 4.46 9.74 3.39
C ILE A 114 4.80 8.35 3.97
N GLY A 115 5.82 8.29 4.81
CA GLY A 115 6.38 7.06 5.35
C GLY A 115 7.08 6.18 4.32
N ARG A 116 7.59 5.03 4.78
CA ARG A 116 8.20 3.98 3.97
C ARG A 116 7.90 2.59 4.52
N TYR A 117 8.13 1.58 3.70
CA TYR A 117 8.25 0.20 4.13
C TYR A 117 9.66 -0.08 4.67
N ARG A 118 9.73 -0.99 5.64
CA ARG A 118 10.97 -1.52 6.19
C ARG A 118 10.94 -3.03 6.10
N PHE A 119 12.05 -3.58 5.64
CA PHE A 119 12.26 -5.01 5.56
C PHE A 119 13.62 -5.33 6.17
N GLU A 120 13.62 -6.25 7.14
CA GLU A 120 14.83 -6.68 7.83
C GLU A 120 14.84 -8.21 7.84
N LYS A 121 15.78 -8.81 7.10
CA LYS A 121 15.94 -10.27 7.09
C LYS A 121 16.43 -10.77 8.46
N THR A 122 15.71 -11.72 9.05
CA THR A 122 16.01 -12.31 10.37
C THR A 122 16.47 -13.76 10.27
N GLY A 123 16.19 -14.42 9.14
CA GLY A 123 16.59 -15.80 8.83
C GLY A 123 16.55 -16.08 7.33
N ASP A 124 16.75 -17.33 6.90
CA ASP A 124 16.81 -17.66 5.47
C ASP A 124 15.51 -17.35 4.72
N ARG A 125 14.37 -17.64 5.35
CA ARG A 125 13.01 -17.35 4.85
C ARG A 125 12.16 -16.68 5.94
N GLU A 126 12.82 -15.86 6.74
CA GLU A 126 12.23 -15.14 7.85
C GLU A 126 12.69 -13.69 7.78
N ALA A 127 11.77 -12.77 8.02
CA ALA A 127 12.06 -11.35 8.09
C ALA A 127 11.12 -10.64 9.06
N ARG A 128 11.46 -9.40 9.37
CA ARG A 128 10.57 -8.45 10.00
C ARG A 128 10.20 -7.38 8.98
N GLY A 129 8.91 -7.25 8.74
CA GLY A 129 8.34 -6.16 7.95
C GLY A 129 7.80 -5.07 8.87
N ALA A 130 7.90 -3.81 8.49
CA ALA A 130 7.22 -2.73 9.18
C ALA A 130 6.92 -1.56 8.24
N VAL A 131 6.07 -0.64 8.69
CA VAL A 131 5.89 0.68 8.08
C VAL A 131 6.13 1.76 9.12
N THR A 132 6.69 2.89 8.69
CA THR A 132 6.98 4.02 9.60
C THR A 132 5.72 4.69 10.14
N GLU A 133 5.83 5.46 11.22
CA GLU A 133 4.72 6.12 11.92
C GLU A 133 3.75 6.89 10.98
N ASN A 134 4.28 7.60 9.98
CA ASN A 134 3.50 8.44 9.06
C ASN A 134 2.91 7.69 7.86
N PHE A 135 3.03 6.36 7.82
CA PHE A 135 2.48 5.59 6.70
C PHE A 135 0.95 5.74 6.63
N PRO A 136 0.37 6.11 5.48
CA PRO A 136 -1.00 6.64 5.44
C PRO A 136 -2.09 5.56 5.44
N TYR A 137 -1.73 4.29 5.18
CA TYR A 137 -2.71 3.23 4.96
C TYR A 137 -3.02 2.43 6.25
N PRO A 138 -4.22 1.85 6.36
CA PRO A 138 -4.64 1.07 7.51
C PRO A 138 -3.90 -0.27 7.57
N ARG A 139 -3.74 -0.79 8.79
CA ARG A 139 -2.99 -2.01 9.08
C ARG A 139 -3.37 -3.20 8.20
N ALA A 140 -4.66 -3.46 8.02
CA ALA A 140 -5.13 -4.60 7.24
C ALA A 140 -4.64 -4.56 5.79
N CYS A 141 -4.56 -3.35 5.20
CA CYS A 141 -4.01 -3.17 3.86
C CYS A 141 -2.52 -3.53 3.83
N ILE A 142 -1.75 -3.06 4.84
CA ILE A 142 -0.32 -3.36 4.95
C ILE A 142 -0.06 -4.86 5.14
N GLU A 143 -0.85 -5.51 5.99
CA GLU A 143 -0.75 -6.94 6.21
C GLU A 143 -0.97 -7.73 4.92
N GLY A 144 -2.03 -7.40 4.17
CA GLY A 144 -2.31 -8.04 2.87
C GLY A 144 -1.26 -7.71 1.82
N LEU A 145 -0.72 -6.51 1.83
CA LEU A 145 0.38 -6.13 0.95
C LEU A 145 1.63 -6.98 1.23
N PHE A 146 2.00 -7.16 2.51
CA PHE A 146 3.12 -8.03 2.87
C PHE A 146 2.84 -9.49 2.49
N GLU A 147 1.62 -9.98 2.66
CA GLU A 147 1.23 -11.32 2.22
C GLU A 147 1.39 -11.47 0.70
N GLY A 148 0.85 -10.53 -0.08
CA GLY A 148 1.00 -10.53 -1.54
C GLY A 148 2.47 -10.49 -1.96
N MET A 149 3.31 -9.68 -1.29
CA MET A 149 4.76 -9.64 -1.55
C MET A 149 5.42 -11.00 -1.34
N LEU A 150 5.03 -11.72 -0.28
CA LEU A 150 5.56 -13.06 -0.05
C LEU A 150 5.02 -14.04 -1.09
N GLU A 151 3.74 -13.98 -1.47
CA GLU A 151 3.15 -14.85 -2.49
C GLU A 151 3.82 -14.65 -3.87
N GLU A 152 4.09 -13.42 -4.27
CA GLU A 152 4.70 -13.08 -5.57
C GLU A 152 6.11 -13.67 -5.75
N PHE A 153 6.93 -13.61 -4.70
CA PHE A 153 8.35 -13.98 -4.78
C PHE A 153 8.67 -15.36 -4.20
N THR A 154 7.65 -16.18 -3.93
CA THR A 154 7.85 -17.51 -3.35
C THR A 154 7.15 -18.59 -4.15
N SER A 155 7.67 -19.81 -4.06
CA SER A 155 7.12 -20.93 -4.82
C SER A 155 5.79 -21.41 -4.22
N ASP A 156 4.87 -21.91 -5.05
CA ASP A 156 3.60 -22.55 -4.67
C ASP A 156 3.68 -23.60 -3.55
N SER A 157 4.86 -24.18 -3.33
CA SER A 157 5.08 -25.20 -2.30
C SER A 157 5.30 -24.66 -0.89
N VAL A 158 5.38 -23.33 -0.73
CA VAL A 158 5.58 -22.71 0.59
C VAL A 158 4.45 -21.75 0.89
N PHE A 159 3.96 -21.84 2.13
CA PHE A 159 2.83 -21.07 2.59
C PHE A 159 3.36 -19.83 3.33
N PRO A 160 3.20 -18.63 2.77
CA PRO A 160 3.62 -17.42 3.45
C PRO A 160 2.78 -17.20 4.71
N ASN A 161 3.41 -16.62 5.71
CA ASN A 161 2.77 -16.21 6.94
C ASN A 161 3.19 -14.79 7.30
N VAL A 162 2.19 -13.97 7.59
CA VAL A 162 2.32 -12.63 8.12
C VAL A 162 1.62 -12.62 9.46
N SER A 163 2.34 -12.30 10.52
CA SER A 163 1.79 -12.20 11.88
C SER A 163 2.18 -10.86 12.50
N GLU A 164 1.27 -10.24 13.24
CA GLU A 164 1.58 -8.98 13.93
C GLU A 164 2.66 -9.18 15.00
N THR A 165 3.54 -8.19 15.13
CA THR A 165 4.52 -8.09 16.22
C THR A 165 4.60 -6.65 16.74
N ASP A 166 5.33 -6.44 17.83
CA ASP A 166 5.47 -5.13 18.43
C ASP A 166 6.21 -4.16 17.49
N ALA A 167 5.61 -2.99 17.27
CA ALA A 167 6.22 -1.88 16.54
C ALA A 167 7.36 -1.25 17.35
N ARG A 168 8.43 -0.84 16.67
CA ARG A 168 9.52 -0.04 17.26
C ARG A 168 9.10 1.45 17.32
N ASP A 169 9.87 2.27 18.04
CA ASP A 169 9.51 3.67 18.37
C ASP A 169 9.13 4.56 17.17
N ASP A 170 9.60 4.24 15.96
CA ASP A 170 9.37 4.99 14.73
C ASP A 170 8.51 4.24 13.69
N GLU A 171 7.80 3.21 14.14
CA GLU A 171 6.96 2.34 13.30
C GLU A 171 5.48 2.44 13.70
N LYS A 172 4.60 2.46 12.71
CA LYS A 172 3.15 2.42 12.91
C LYS A 172 2.65 1.00 13.13
N TYR A 173 3.12 0.08 12.27
CA TYR A 173 2.77 -1.35 12.29
C TYR A 173 4.01 -2.17 12.00
N ALA A 174 4.09 -3.35 12.59
CA ALA A 174 5.15 -4.31 12.36
C ALA A 174 4.61 -5.73 12.32
N PHE A 175 5.32 -6.57 11.56
CA PHE A 175 4.95 -7.95 11.29
C PHE A 175 6.18 -8.85 11.28
N GLU A 176 6.03 -10.07 11.78
CA GLU A 176 6.92 -11.18 11.47
C GLU A 176 6.47 -11.80 10.15
N LEU A 177 7.43 -12.01 9.27
CA LEU A 177 7.25 -12.55 7.93
C LEU A 177 7.99 -13.88 7.86
N SER A 178 7.31 -14.92 7.37
CA SER A 178 7.97 -16.17 7.03
C SER A 178 7.38 -16.74 5.74
N TRP A 179 8.23 -17.40 4.96
CA TRP A 179 7.82 -17.93 3.66
C TRP A 179 8.71 -19.07 3.21
#